data_AF-A0A3N5Q1E3-F1
#
_entry.id   AF-A0A3N5Q1E3-F1
#
_cell.length_a   1.000
_cell.length_b   1.000
_cell.length_c   1.000
_cell.angle_alpha   90.00
_cell.angle_beta   90.00
_cell.angle_gamma   90.00
#
_symmetry.space_group_name_H-M   'P 1'
#
loop_
_entity.id
_entity.type
_entity.pdbx_description
1 polymer ?
#
loop_
_entity_poly.entity_id
_entity_poly.type
_entity_poly.pdbx_seq_one_letter_code
_entity_poly.pdbx_strand_id
1 'polypeptide(L)'
;GVINRQTKCILIDPYANAFNDGPGESQWKNDITEMKPELHERKWEVDSLCYPIRLAYGYWKTTNDVSVFDDDWKSAMKLVLKTFKEQQRKDGKSPYRFMRETAWATDSLPLGGYGNPINPVGLIVSSFRPSDDATTFSFLVPSNHFAVVSLKQLSEIFTEVIKDTVFASECFNLADEVQEALNKYANAEHLNFGNVYPYEVDGFGNKLFMDDANVPSLLSLPYLNAVSSENVLYKNTRKFLFSKNNPYYFEGKAGNGIGGPHAGLGKIWHLSVIMRGITSTVENEIVDCLDLLKSTHANTGFMHESFDKDDASKFTRSWFAWANTLFGEFILKVQKEHPHLLQKQF
;
A
#
# COMPACT_ATOMS: atom_id res chain seq x y z
N GLY A 1 10.17 20.31 1.42
CA GLY A 1 11.37 19.46 1.24
C GLY A 1 11.03 18.15 0.57
N VAL A 2 10.64 17.12 1.33
CA VAL A 2 10.26 15.79 0.80
C VAL A 2 9.11 15.88 -0.20
N ILE A 3 8.05 16.64 0.10
CA ILE A 3 6.92 16.87 -0.81
C ILE A 3 7.41 17.38 -2.18
N ASN A 4 8.23 18.43 -2.20
CA ASN A 4 8.76 19.00 -3.44
C ASN A 4 9.64 18.00 -4.20
N ARG A 5 10.35 17.11 -3.51
CA ARG A 5 11.12 16.04 -4.15
C ARG A 5 10.21 14.99 -4.79
N GLN A 6 9.17 14.56 -4.08
CA GLN A 6 8.16 13.63 -4.61
C GLN A 6 7.41 14.22 -5.82
N THR A 7 7.09 15.52 -5.78
CA THR A 7 6.56 16.25 -6.95
C THR A 7 7.47 16.09 -8.16
N LYS A 8 8.78 16.34 -8.00
CA LYS A 8 9.77 16.18 -9.09
C LYS A 8 9.84 14.74 -9.59
N CYS A 9 9.76 13.75 -8.69
CA CYS A 9 9.72 12.33 -9.06
C CYS A 9 8.50 12.00 -9.94
N ILE A 10 7.30 12.43 -9.55
CA ILE A 10 6.08 12.22 -10.34
C ILE A 10 6.19 12.91 -11.72
N LEU A 11 6.76 14.11 -11.79
CA LEU A 11 6.99 14.81 -13.05
C LEU A 11 8.02 14.11 -13.95
N ILE A 12 9.01 13.43 -13.37
CA ILE A 12 9.95 12.60 -14.11
C ILE A 12 9.20 11.40 -14.70
N ASP A 13 8.50 10.62 -13.89
CA ASP A 13 7.69 9.50 -14.37
C ASP A 13 6.62 9.08 -13.34
N PRO A 14 5.32 9.21 -13.65
CA PRO A 14 4.25 8.82 -12.72
C PRO A 14 4.05 7.30 -12.63
N TYR A 15 4.76 6.50 -13.45
CA TYR A 15 4.72 5.03 -13.41
C TYR A 15 5.84 4.40 -12.58
N ALA A 16 6.78 5.19 -12.06
CA ALA A 16 7.94 4.69 -11.34
C ALA A 16 7.74 4.67 -9.82
N ASN A 17 8.16 3.59 -9.17
CA ASN A 17 8.17 3.41 -7.72
C ASN A 17 9.45 3.97 -7.06
N ALA A 18 10.60 3.97 -7.77
CA ALA A 18 11.88 4.34 -7.16
C ALA A 18 12.76 5.26 -8.03
N PHE A 19 13.46 6.21 -7.39
CA PHE A 19 14.19 7.29 -8.05
C PHE A 19 15.60 7.46 -7.50
N ASN A 20 16.55 7.76 -8.38
CA ASN A 20 17.91 8.16 -8.04
C ASN A 20 17.96 9.67 -7.67
N ASP A 21 18.97 10.09 -6.92
CA ASP A 21 19.24 11.52 -6.68
C ASP A 21 19.89 12.18 -7.91
N GLY A 22 19.06 12.53 -8.89
CA GLY A 22 19.49 12.94 -10.23
C GLY A 22 19.75 11.75 -11.16
N PRO A 23 20.27 11.98 -12.37
CA PRO A 23 20.69 10.93 -13.28
C PRO A 23 21.76 10.03 -12.63
N GLY A 24 21.55 8.71 -12.66
CA GLY A 24 22.47 7.75 -12.07
C GLY A 24 22.43 6.38 -12.74
N GLU A 25 23.33 5.49 -12.34
CA GLU A 25 23.27 4.10 -12.75
C GLU A 25 22.34 3.30 -11.85
N SER A 26 21.30 2.71 -12.42
CA SER A 26 20.48 1.70 -11.74
C SER A 26 20.91 0.29 -12.16
N GLN A 27 20.92 -0.63 -11.20
CA GLN A 27 21.02 -2.07 -11.48
C GLN A 27 19.83 -2.59 -12.32
N TRP A 28 18.70 -1.88 -12.29
CA TRP A 28 17.48 -2.19 -13.04
C TRP A 28 17.39 -1.47 -14.40
N LYS A 29 18.48 -0.81 -14.85
CA LYS A 29 18.50 -0.08 -16.13
C LYS A 29 18.17 -0.94 -17.36
N ASN A 30 18.30 -2.26 -17.25
CA ASN A 30 18.04 -3.24 -18.31
C ASN A 30 16.62 -3.83 -18.26
N ASP A 31 15.75 -3.37 -17.35
CA ASP A 31 14.34 -3.74 -17.38
C ASP A 31 13.72 -3.39 -18.74
N ILE A 32 12.86 -4.26 -19.25
CA ILE A 32 12.18 -4.11 -20.53
C ILE A 32 10.97 -3.19 -20.33
N THR A 33 11.26 -1.91 -20.10
CA THR A 33 10.31 -0.80 -19.91
C THR A 33 10.98 0.52 -20.33
N GLU A 34 10.26 1.64 -20.22
CA GLU A 34 10.77 2.97 -20.55
C GLU A 34 11.61 3.56 -19.40
N MET A 35 12.77 2.95 -19.13
CA MET A 35 13.70 3.44 -18.10
C MET A 35 14.28 4.82 -18.47
N LYS A 36 14.49 5.66 -17.45
CA LYS A 36 15.22 6.94 -17.54
C LYS A 36 16.37 6.93 -16.53
N PRO A 37 17.48 7.67 -16.75
CA PRO A 37 18.61 7.73 -15.82
C PRO A 37 18.25 8.15 -14.39
N GLU A 38 17.18 8.93 -14.23
CA GLU A 38 16.68 9.39 -12.92
C GLU A 38 15.92 8.31 -12.15
N LEU A 39 15.58 7.19 -12.79
CA LEU A 39 14.81 6.11 -12.18
C LEU A 39 15.75 5.04 -11.59
N HIS A 40 15.48 4.66 -10.35
CA HIS A 40 16.04 3.43 -9.80
C HIS A 40 15.25 2.24 -10.32
N GLU A 41 13.91 2.27 -10.26
CA GLU A 41 13.03 1.18 -10.71
C GLU A 41 11.72 1.78 -11.24
N ARG A 42 11.06 1.07 -12.16
CA ARG A 42 9.82 1.53 -12.81
C ARG A 42 8.69 0.51 -12.69
N LYS A 43 8.47 -0.04 -11.50
CA LYS A 43 7.31 -0.87 -11.19
C LYS A 43 6.10 0.02 -10.93
N TRP A 44 5.01 -0.20 -11.67
CA TRP A 44 3.79 0.59 -11.53
C TRP A 44 2.95 0.11 -10.35
N GLU A 45 2.87 0.98 -9.34
CA GLU A 45 2.14 0.78 -8.09
C GLU A 45 1.20 1.96 -7.87
N VAL A 46 -0.09 1.68 -7.69
CA VAL A 46 -1.09 2.74 -7.46
C VAL A 46 -0.75 3.56 -6.21
N ASP A 47 -0.23 2.93 -5.17
CA ASP A 47 0.08 3.59 -3.90
C ASP A 47 1.30 4.50 -3.95
N SER A 48 2.23 4.30 -4.90
CA SER A 48 3.34 5.21 -5.17
C SER A 48 2.87 6.63 -5.49
N LEU A 49 1.67 6.79 -6.07
CA LEU A 49 1.05 8.11 -6.29
C LEU A 49 0.14 8.56 -5.15
N CYS A 50 -0.33 7.64 -4.29
CA CYS A 50 -1.17 7.95 -3.14
C CYS A 50 -0.36 8.52 -1.97
N TYR A 51 0.82 7.96 -1.69
CA TYR A 51 1.66 8.40 -0.57
C TYR A 51 2.10 9.87 -0.63
N PRO A 52 2.53 10.42 -1.78
CA PRO A 52 2.83 11.85 -1.91
C PRO A 52 1.63 12.75 -1.62
N ILE A 53 0.43 12.34 -2.06
CA ILE A 53 -0.82 13.06 -1.78
C ILE A 53 -1.13 13.03 -0.29
N ARG A 54 -1.09 11.84 0.32
CA ARG A 54 -1.32 11.66 1.77
C ARG A 54 -0.37 12.52 2.59
N LEU A 55 0.92 12.56 2.24
CA LEU A 55 1.91 13.37 2.94
C LEU A 55 1.62 14.86 2.80
N ALA A 56 1.36 15.34 1.58
CA ALA A 56 1.10 16.76 1.33
C ALA A 56 -0.19 17.23 2.00
N TYR A 57 -1.26 16.43 1.95
CA TYR A 57 -2.52 16.69 2.63
C TYR A 57 -2.34 16.72 4.15
N GLY A 58 -1.67 15.71 4.73
CA GLY A 58 -1.39 15.66 6.16
C GLY A 58 -0.53 16.82 6.65
N TYR A 59 0.50 17.20 5.88
CA TYR A 59 1.32 18.38 6.16
C TYR A 59 0.45 19.65 6.19
N TRP A 60 -0.33 19.90 5.13
CA TRP A 60 -1.21 21.05 5.06
C TRP A 60 -2.20 21.10 6.22
N LYS A 61 -2.91 20.01 6.52
CA LYS A 61 -3.89 19.99 7.62
C LYS A 61 -3.25 20.16 9.00
N THR A 62 -1.98 19.81 9.15
CA THR A 62 -1.25 19.94 10.43
C THR A 62 -0.68 21.35 10.64
N THR A 63 -0.15 21.96 9.58
CA THR A 63 0.62 23.22 9.68
C THR A 63 -0.11 24.44 9.12
N ASN A 64 -1.16 24.23 8.35
CA ASN A 64 -1.81 25.21 7.47
C ASN A 64 -0.87 25.82 6.40
N ASP A 65 0.32 25.25 6.19
CA ASP A 65 1.25 25.72 5.17
C ASP A 65 0.85 25.18 3.79
N VAL A 66 0.51 26.10 2.89
CA VAL A 66 0.08 25.84 1.51
C VAL A 66 1.18 26.11 0.49
N SER A 67 2.38 26.53 0.93
CA SER A 67 3.50 26.89 0.05
C SER A 67 4.03 25.71 -0.78
N VAL A 68 3.70 24.48 -0.38
CA VAL A 68 4.06 23.24 -1.09
C VAL A 68 3.23 22.99 -2.36
N PHE A 69 2.12 23.72 -2.55
CA PHE A 69 1.19 23.54 -3.67
C PHE A 69 1.47 24.49 -4.84
N ASP A 70 2.73 24.51 -5.29
CA ASP A 70 3.20 25.31 -6.42
C ASP A 70 2.75 24.76 -7.79
N ASP A 71 3.21 25.40 -8.88
CA ASP A 71 2.86 25.02 -10.26
C ASP A 71 3.35 23.62 -10.63
N ASP A 72 4.51 23.21 -10.13
CA ASP A 72 5.06 21.87 -10.32
C ASP A 72 4.19 20.83 -9.61
N TRP A 73 3.78 21.10 -8.36
CA TRP A 73 2.90 20.22 -7.61
C TRP A 73 1.55 20.05 -8.32
N LYS A 74 0.95 21.15 -8.79
CA LYS A 74 -0.30 21.11 -9.57
C LYS A 74 -0.16 20.26 -10.84
N SER A 75 0.96 20.42 -11.55
CA SER A 75 1.25 19.65 -12.76
C SER A 75 1.45 18.16 -12.47
N ALA A 76 2.14 17.83 -11.38
CA ALA A 76 2.31 16.45 -10.92
C ALA A 76 0.96 15.80 -10.58
N MET A 77 0.08 16.49 -9.85
CA MET A 77 -1.23 15.91 -9.51
C MET A 77 -2.13 15.73 -10.72
N LYS A 78 -2.03 16.62 -11.73
CA LYS A 78 -2.69 16.42 -13.04
C LYS A 78 -2.18 15.16 -13.75
N LEU A 79 -0.88 14.87 -13.67
CA LEU A 79 -0.32 13.60 -14.16
C LEU A 79 -0.85 12.40 -13.37
N VAL A 80 -0.96 12.49 -12.05
CA VAL A 80 -1.53 11.41 -11.22
C VAL A 80 -2.93 11.04 -11.69
N LEU A 81 -3.82 12.03 -11.84
CA LEU A 81 -5.19 11.79 -12.31
C LEU A 81 -5.21 11.16 -13.70
N LYS A 82 -4.35 11.64 -14.61
CA LYS A 82 -4.20 11.08 -15.96
C LYS A 82 -3.75 9.62 -15.89
N THR A 83 -2.73 9.31 -15.11
CA THR A 83 -2.18 7.96 -14.94
C THR A 83 -3.23 6.99 -14.36
N PHE A 84 -3.99 7.40 -13.35
CA PHE A 84 -5.08 6.57 -12.83
C PHE A 84 -6.15 6.29 -13.90
N LYS A 85 -6.57 7.29 -14.68
CA LYS A 85 -7.53 7.10 -15.79
C LYS A 85 -6.98 6.17 -16.88
N GLU A 86 -5.71 6.32 -17.27
CA GLU A 86 -5.04 5.40 -18.21
C GLU A 86 -5.05 3.95 -17.71
N GLN A 87 -4.90 3.75 -16.40
CA GLN A 87 -4.90 2.43 -15.77
C GLN A 87 -6.29 1.88 -15.45
N GLN A 88 -7.37 2.62 -15.67
CA GLN A 88 -8.70 2.00 -15.80
C GLN A 88 -8.82 1.18 -17.09
N ARG A 89 -7.94 1.43 -18.09
CA ARG A 89 -7.81 0.67 -19.35
C ARG A 89 -9.13 0.56 -20.14
N LYS A 90 -10.04 1.53 -20.00
CA LYS A 90 -11.33 1.59 -20.69
C LYS A 90 -11.18 1.72 -22.21
N ASP A 91 -10.19 2.49 -22.65
CA ASP A 91 -9.95 2.79 -24.06
C ASP A 91 -8.92 1.85 -24.72
N GLY A 92 -8.55 0.75 -24.04
CA GLY A 92 -7.65 -0.27 -24.55
C GLY A 92 -6.37 -0.44 -23.73
N LYS A 93 -5.27 -0.75 -24.42
CA LYS A 93 -3.99 -1.06 -23.76
C LYS A 93 -3.42 0.19 -23.11
N SER A 94 -2.92 0.00 -21.89
CA SER A 94 -2.16 0.99 -21.15
C SER A 94 -0.86 1.38 -21.88
N PRO A 95 -0.38 2.63 -21.73
CA PRO A 95 0.97 3.01 -22.18
C PRO A 95 2.08 2.34 -21.34
N TYR A 96 1.76 1.80 -20.17
CA TYR A 96 2.71 1.10 -19.31
C TYR A 96 2.87 -0.36 -19.71
N ARG A 97 4.13 -0.78 -19.84
CA ARG A 97 4.55 -2.16 -20.03
C ARG A 97 5.84 -2.39 -19.26
N PHE A 98 5.98 -3.57 -18.65
CA PHE A 98 7.16 -3.93 -17.88
C PHE A 98 7.46 -5.43 -17.99
N MET A 99 8.72 -5.79 -18.23
CA MET A 99 9.22 -7.15 -17.99
C MET A 99 10.65 -7.08 -17.47
N ARG A 100 11.04 -8.08 -16.70
CA ARG A 100 12.41 -8.27 -16.20
C ARG A 100 12.87 -9.69 -16.50
N GLU A 101 14.14 -9.85 -16.85
CA GLU A 101 14.81 -11.16 -16.88
C GLU A 101 15.27 -11.51 -15.46
N THR A 102 14.60 -12.47 -14.83
CA THR A 102 14.79 -12.80 -13.42
C THR A 102 14.30 -14.22 -13.13
N ALA A 103 14.82 -14.85 -12.09
CA ALA A 103 14.31 -16.12 -11.56
C ALA A 103 13.12 -15.92 -10.59
N TRP A 104 12.83 -14.69 -10.18
CA TRP A 104 11.72 -14.35 -9.30
C TRP A 104 10.47 -14.09 -10.13
N ALA A 105 9.52 -15.02 -10.07
CA ALA A 105 8.33 -14.98 -10.93
C ALA A 105 7.47 -13.72 -10.74
N THR A 106 7.48 -13.14 -9.53
CA THR A 106 6.72 -11.93 -9.20
C THR A 106 7.43 -10.63 -9.59
N ASP A 107 8.67 -10.69 -10.06
CA ASP A 107 9.45 -9.51 -10.47
C ASP A 107 9.25 -9.12 -11.93
N SER A 108 8.32 -9.76 -12.65
CA SER A 108 8.04 -9.51 -14.07
C SER A 108 6.54 -9.68 -14.35
N LEU A 109 6.03 -9.06 -15.42
CA LEU A 109 4.63 -9.15 -15.79
C LEU A 109 4.41 -10.12 -16.96
N PRO A 110 3.36 -10.97 -16.91
CA PRO A 110 3.01 -11.85 -18.02
C PRO A 110 2.42 -11.06 -19.21
N LEU A 111 2.10 -11.81 -20.27
CA LEU A 111 1.39 -11.32 -21.47
C LEU A 111 2.09 -10.15 -22.16
N GLY A 112 3.40 -10.28 -22.35
CA GLY A 112 4.22 -9.26 -23.00
C GLY A 112 4.38 -8.01 -22.15
N GLY A 113 4.27 -8.13 -20.83
CA GLY A 113 4.52 -7.07 -19.87
C GLY A 113 3.32 -6.20 -19.51
N TYR A 114 2.10 -6.62 -19.86
CA TYR A 114 0.87 -5.86 -19.54
C TYR A 114 0.14 -6.36 -18.29
N GLY A 115 0.57 -7.50 -17.74
CA GLY A 115 -0.11 -8.18 -16.64
C GLY A 115 -1.26 -9.05 -17.12
N ASN A 116 -1.93 -9.73 -16.18
CA ASN A 116 -3.09 -10.56 -16.49
C ASN A 116 -4.28 -9.71 -16.99
N PRO A 117 -5.20 -10.31 -17.79
CA PRO A 117 -6.33 -9.57 -18.35
C PRO A 117 -7.26 -9.01 -17.27
N ILE A 118 -7.92 -7.90 -17.61
CA ILE A 118 -8.94 -7.26 -16.77
C ILE A 118 -10.20 -7.01 -17.60
N ASN A 119 -11.34 -6.91 -16.92
CA ASN A 119 -12.54 -6.28 -17.44
C ASN A 119 -12.56 -4.84 -16.90
N PRO A 120 -12.58 -3.79 -17.74
CA PRO A 120 -12.43 -2.40 -17.29
C PRO A 120 -13.71 -1.88 -16.60
N VAL A 121 -13.89 -2.27 -15.34
CA VAL A 121 -15.10 -2.04 -14.54
C VAL A 121 -15.09 -0.76 -13.70
N GLY A 122 -14.09 0.11 -13.90
CA GLY A 122 -13.92 1.38 -13.18
C GLY A 122 -12.82 1.37 -12.12
N LEU A 123 -12.32 0.19 -11.71
CA LEU A 123 -11.13 0.07 -10.86
C LEU A 123 -9.85 0.45 -11.62
N ILE A 124 -8.82 0.85 -10.87
CA ILE A 124 -7.50 1.23 -11.37
C ILE A 124 -6.58 0.01 -11.28
N VAL A 125 -5.95 -0.34 -12.40
CA VAL A 125 -4.91 -1.38 -12.43
C VAL A 125 -3.70 -0.93 -11.62
N SER A 126 -3.22 -1.78 -10.72
CA SER A 126 -1.85 -1.78 -10.19
C SER A 126 -1.11 -2.95 -10.82
N SER A 127 0.07 -2.73 -11.39
CA SER A 127 0.83 -3.84 -11.97
C SER A 127 1.62 -4.59 -10.89
N PHE A 128 2.09 -3.85 -9.90
CA PHE A 128 2.79 -4.36 -8.73
C PHE A 128 2.06 -3.92 -7.46
N ARG A 129 2.34 -4.65 -6.38
CA ARG A 129 1.88 -4.40 -5.01
C ARG A 129 2.86 -3.47 -4.30
N PRO A 130 2.53 -2.95 -3.11
CA PRO A 130 3.48 -2.23 -2.27
C PRO A 130 4.65 -3.09 -1.75
N SER A 131 4.63 -4.41 -2.03
CA SER A 131 5.73 -5.35 -1.80
C SER A 131 6.70 -5.43 -2.99
N ASP A 132 6.50 -4.61 -4.03
CA ASP A 132 7.15 -4.69 -5.34
C ASP A 132 6.85 -6.00 -6.12
N ASP A 133 5.97 -6.88 -5.62
CA ASP A 133 5.56 -8.10 -6.33
C ASP A 133 4.44 -7.84 -7.33
N ALA A 134 4.49 -8.48 -8.50
CA ALA A 134 3.44 -8.42 -9.49
C ALA A 134 2.09 -8.88 -8.92
N THR A 135 1.05 -8.11 -9.22
CA THR A 135 -0.32 -8.52 -8.89
C THR A 135 -0.72 -9.79 -9.65
N THR A 136 -1.49 -10.67 -9.04
CA THR A 136 -2.10 -11.81 -9.74
C THR A 136 -3.33 -11.35 -10.50
N PHE A 137 -4.25 -10.63 -9.86
CA PHE A 137 -5.31 -9.90 -10.54
C PHE A 137 -5.08 -8.40 -10.36
N SER A 138 -5.10 -7.67 -11.47
CA SER A 138 -4.47 -6.34 -11.52
C SER A 138 -5.27 -5.25 -10.80
N PHE A 139 -6.52 -5.48 -10.39
CA PHE A 139 -7.22 -4.56 -9.49
C PHE A 139 -6.92 -4.92 -8.04
N LEU A 140 -5.82 -4.34 -7.55
CA LEU A 140 -5.40 -4.45 -6.15
C LEU A 140 -6.35 -3.64 -5.27
N VAL A 141 -7.17 -4.33 -4.49
CA VAL A 141 -8.27 -3.76 -3.69
C VAL A 141 -7.77 -2.74 -2.66
N PRO A 142 -6.75 -3.02 -1.83
CA PRO A 142 -6.32 -2.06 -0.83
C PRO A 142 -5.73 -0.78 -1.45
N SER A 143 -4.99 -0.87 -2.56
CA SER A 143 -4.48 0.31 -3.26
C SER A 143 -5.58 1.11 -3.96
N ASN A 144 -6.64 0.46 -4.47
CA ASN A 144 -7.81 1.18 -5.01
C ASN A 144 -8.56 1.93 -3.91
N HIS A 145 -8.72 1.33 -2.73
CA HIS A 145 -9.25 2.03 -1.55
C HIS A 145 -8.40 3.25 -1.16
N PHE A 146 -7.07 3.12 -1.20
CA PHE A 146 -6.16 4.23 -0.91
C PHE A 146 -6.21 5.33 -1.98
N ALA A 147 -6.39 4.96 -3.25
CA ALA A 147 -6.59 5.91 -4.35
C ALA A 147 -7.87 6.74 -4.16
N VAL A 148 -8.98 6.14 -3.71
CA VAL A 148 -10.22 6.86 -3.39
C VAL A 148 -9.98 7.94 -2.31
N VAL A 149 -9.29 7.59 -1.23
CA VAL A 149 -8.94 8.56 -0.16
C VAL A 149 -8.09 9.68 -0.73
N SER A 150 -7.05 9.34 -1.48
CA SER A 150 -6.09 10.30 -2.04
C SER A 150 -6.75 11.25 -3.06
N LEU A 151 -7.63 10.73 -3.92
CA LEU A 151 -8.39 11.54 -4.88
C LEU A 151 -9.37 12.50 -4.20
N LYS A 152 -10.00 12.09 -3.09
CA LYS A 152 -10.83 12.98 -2.25
C LYS A 152 -9.99 14.07 -1.58
N GLN A 153 -8.80 13.73 -1.08
CA GLN A 153 -7.84 14.71 -0.56
C GLN A 153 -7.42 15.73 -1.63
N LEU A 154 -7.14 15.27 -2.86
CA LEU A 154 -6.86 16.17 -3.98
C LEU A 154 -8.05 17.08 -4.29
N SER A 155 -9.26 16.53 -4.35
CA SER A 155 -10.46 17.33 -4.58
C SER A 155 -10.61 18.46 -3.56
N GLU A 156 -10.37 18.16 -2.28
CA GLU A 156 -10.41 19.15 -1.20
C GLU A 156 -9.30 20.21 -1.35
N ILE A 157 -8.04 19.81 -1.56
CA ILE A 157 -6.93 20.76 -1.75
C ILE A 157 -7.21 21.69 -2.95
N PHE A 158 -7.68 21.13 -4.07
CA PHE A 158 -7.93 21.92 -5.28
C PHE A 158 -9.15 22.85 -5.13
N THR A 159 -10.12 22.49 -4.30
CA THR A 159 -11.27 23.34 -3.98
C THR A 159 -10.91 24.44 -2.97
N GLU A 160 -10.24 24.09 -1.88
CA GLU A 160 -10.02 24.97 -0.75
C GLU A 160 -8.80 25.88 -0.93
N VAL A 161 -7.74 25.38 -1.55
CA VAL A 161 -6.45 26.09 -1.63
C VAL A 161 -6.21 26.62 -3.04
N ILE A 162 -6.23 25.74 -4.05
CA ILE A 162 -5.82 26.11 -5.43
C ILE A 162 -6.91 26.86 -6.18
N LYS A 163 -8.17 26.65 -5.80
CA LYS A 163 -9.37 27.23 -6.43
C LYS A 163 -9.57 26.80 -7.90
N ASP A 164 -9.14 25.60 -8.26
CA ASP A 164 -9.43 24.96 -9.55
C ASP A 164 -10.52 23.90 -9.33
N THR A 165 -11.76 24.38 -9.36
CA THR A 165 -12.96 23.56 -9.11
C THR A 165 -13.23 22.53 -10.20
N VAL A 166 -12.71 22.74 -11.41
CA VAL A 166 -12.83 21.80 -12.52
C VAL A 166 -12.01 20.56 -12.22
N PHE A 167 -10.71 20.73 -11.94
CA PHE A 167 -9.85 19.61 -11.60
C PHE A 167 -10.28 18.92 -10.29
N ALA A 168 -10.74 19.70 -9.30
CA ALA A 168 -11.29 19.13 -8.07
C ALA A 168 -12.49 18.20 -8.33
N SER A 169 -13.37 18.60 -9.25
CA SER A 169 -14.54 17.79 -9.64
C SER A 169 -14.11 16.53 -10.40
N GLU A 170 -13.09 16.61 -11.27
CA GLU A 170 -12.57 15.42 -11.95
C GLU A 170 -11.96 14.40 -10.97
N CYS A 171 -11.24 14.87 -9.94
CA CYS A 171 -10.71 14.00 -8.89
C CYS A 171 -11.83 13.33 -8.10
N PHE A 172 -12.87 14.10 -7.73
CA PHE A 172 -14.03 13.58 -7.02
C PHE A 172 -14.77 12.52 -7.85
N ASN A 173 -15.02 12.80 -9.13
CA ASN A 173 -15.72 11.88 -10.01
C ASN A 173 -14.97 10.56 -10.19
N LEU A 174 -13.63 10.59 -10.34
CA LEU A 174 -12.85 9.36 -10.40
C LEU A 174 -12.86 8.61 -9.06
N ALA A 175 -12.77 9.32 -7.92
CA ALA A 175 -12.90 8.71 -6.61
C ALA A 175 -14.25 8.00 -6.43
N ASP A 176 -15.35 8.64 -6.87
CA ASP A 176 -16.69 8.10 -6.77
C ASP A 176 -16.85 6.86 -7.66
N GLU A 177 -16.37 6.92 -8.90
CA GLU A 177 -16.38 5.78 -9.80
C GLU A 177 -15.61 4.57 -9.23
N VAL A 178 -14.39 4.78 -8.73
CA VAL A 178 -13.58 3.71 -8.13
C VAL A 178 -14.26 3.16 -6.87
N GLN A 179 -14.89 4.03 -6.06
CA GLN A 179 -15.63 3.62 -4.88
C GLN A 179 -16.85 2.76 -5.22
N GLU A 180 -17.61 3.12 -6.26
CA GLU A 180 -18.73 2.33 -6.76
C GLU A 180 -18.26 0.96 -7.28
N ALA A 181 -17.14 0.93 -8.03
CA ALA A 181 -16.56 -0.30 -8.52
C ALA A 181 -16.05 -1.20 -7.36
N LEU A 182 -15.42 -0.62 -6.33
CA LEU A 182 -15.04 -1.36 -5.11
C LEU A 182 -16.26 -1.98 -4.43
N ASN A 183 -17.33 -1.21 -4.25
CA ASN A 183 -18.56 -1.70 -3.61
C ASN A 183 -19.17 -2.89 -4.37
N LYS A 184 -19.03 -2.92 -5.70
CA LYS A 184 -19.59 -3.96 -6.56
C LYS A 184 -18.68 -5.19 -6.72
N TYR A 185 -17.38 -4.99 -6.83
CA TYR A 185 -16.44 -6.06 -7.24
C TYR A 185 -15.53 -6.54 -6.10
N ALA A 186 -15.30 -5.73 -5.07
CA ALA A 186 -14.40 -6.03 -3.95
C ALA A 186 -15.15 -6.53 -2.70
N ASN A 187 -16.20 -7.32 -2.88
CA ASN A 187 -16.91 -7.98 -1.79
C ASN A 187 -17.35 -9.38 -2.24
N ALA A 188 -17.06 -10.40 -1.43
CA ALA A 188 -17.53 -11.76 -1.67
C ALA A 188 -17.63 -12.58 -0.38
N GLU A 189 -18.58 -13.52 -0.37
CA GLU A 189 -18.65 -14.55 0.66
C GLU A 189 -17.42 -15.45 0.58
N HIS A 190 -16.79 -15.71 1.73
CA HIS A 190 -15.60 -16.55 1.82
C HIS A 190 -15.66 -17.48 3.03
N LEU A 191 -15.73 -18.78 2.76
CA LEU A 191 -15.73 -19.85 3.75
C LEU A 191 -16.76 -19.56 4.87
N ASN A 192 -16.33 -19.61 6.13
CA ASN A 192 -17.14 -19.35 7.31
C ASN A 192 -16.99 -17.91 7.86
N PHE A 193 -16.35 -17.00 7.13
CA PHE A 193 -16.15 -15.61 7.55
C PHE A 193 -17.28 -14.67 7.11
N GLY A 194 -18.21 -15.16 6.29
CA GLY A 194 -19.21 -14.35 5.60
C GLY A 194 -18.57 -13.52 4.50
N ASN A 195 -19.13 -12.34 4.24
CA ASN A 195 -18.57 -11.40 3.27
C ASN A 195 -17.24 -10.82 3.78
N VAL A 196 -16.22 -10.83 2.90
CA VAL A 196 -14.88 -10.26 3.12
C VAL A 196 -14.42 -9.47 1.88
N TYR A 197 -13.42 -8.62 2.05
CA TYR A 197 -12.69 -8.03 0.93
C TYR A 197 -11.73 -9.09 0.33
N PRO A 198 -11.77 -9.35 -0.98
CA PRO A 198 -10.66 -10.00 -1.67
C PRO A 198 -9.47 -9.04 -1.74
N TYR A 199 -8.25 -9.58 -1.84
CA TYR A 199 -7.02 -8.79 -1.98
C TYR A 199 -6.90 -8.20 -3.39
N GLU A 200 -7.24 -9.01 -4.39
CA GLU A 200 -7.15 -8.66 -5.80
C GLU A 200 -8.35 -9.20 -6.57
N VAL A 201 -8.80 -8.44 -7.57
CA VAL A 201 -9.88 -8.83 -8.49
C VAL A 201 -9.54 -8.46 -9.94
N ASP A 202 -10.25 -9.03 -10.91
CA ASP A 202 -10.02 -8.78 -12.34
C ASP A 202 -11.22 -8.16 -13.07
N GLY A 203 -12.37 -8.02 -12.40
CA GLY A 203 -13.62 -7.54 -12.99
C GLY A 203 -14.37 -8.56 -13.86
N PHE A 204 -13.81 -9.74 -14.14
CA PHE A 204 -14.51 -10.88 -14.76
C PHE A 204 -15.24 -11.73 -13.72
N GLY A 205 -14.82 -11.65 -12.46
CA GLY A 205 -15.43 -12.35 -11.34
C GLY A 205 -14.43 -13.11 -10.48
N ASN A 206 -13.19 -13.26 -10.96
CA ASN A 206 -12.10 -13.88 -10.20
C ASN A 206 -11.69 -13.00 -9.03
N LYS A 207 -11.34 -13.65 -7.93
CA LYS A 207 -10.98 -13.02 -6.66
C LYS A 207 -9.86 -13.80 -6.01
N LEU A 208 -8.84 -13.10 -5.54
CA LEU A 208 -7.76 -13.66 -4.74
C LEU A 208 -8.02 -13.31 -3.28
N PHE A 209 -8.11 -14.32 -2.42
CA PHE A 209 -8.31 -14.15 -0.99
C PHE A 209 -6.98 -14.39 -0.25
N MET A 210 -6.35 -13.31 0.19
CA MET A 210 -5.12 -13.28 0.99
C MET A 210 -4.99 -11.90 1.65
N ASP A 211 -3.86 -11.64 2.31
CA ASP A 211 -3.34 -10.29 2.47
C ASP A 211 -1.81 -10.33 2.45
N ASP A 212 -1.21 -9.17 2.22
CA ASP A 212 0.24 -8.95 2.28
C ASP A 212 0.56 -7.98 3.43
N ALA A 213 1.77 -8.07 3.98
CA ALA A 213 2.20 -7.22 5.07
C ALA A 213 2.44 -5.76 4.69
N ASN A 214 2.73 -5.47 3.42
CA ASN A 214 3.03 -4.12 2.96
C ASN A 214 1.77 -3.25 2.88
N VAL A 215 1.90 -1.97 3.23
CA VAL A 215 0.77 -1.02 3.29
C VAL A 215 0.76 -0.20 2.00
N PRO A 216 -0.37 -0.03 1.29
CA PRO A 216 -1.73 -0.48 1.62
C PRO A 216 -1.95 -2.00 1.52
N SER A 217 -2.51 -2.55 2.60
CA SER A 217 -3.00 -3.91 2.79
C SER A 217 -4.46 -3.91 3.20
N LEU A 218 -5.15 -5.05 3.14
CA LEU A 218 -6.52 -5.14 3.66
C LEU A 218 -6.56 -4.85 5.15
N LEU A 219 -5.55 -5.28 5.91
CA LEU A 219 -5.42 -4.99 7.35
C LEU A 219 -5.35 -3.49 7.63
N SER A 220 -4.64 -2.72 6.82
CA SER A 220 -4.35 -1.29 7.02
C SER A 220 -5.45 -0.33 6.55
N LEU A 221 -6.57 -0.82 6.00
CA LEU A 221 -7.63 0.05 5.48
C LEU A 221 -8.13 1.12 6.49
N PRO A 222 -8.30 0.82 7.80
CA PRO A 222 -8.65 1.85 8.77
C PRO A 222 -7.51 2.84 9.06
N TYR A 223 -6.27 2.37 9.09
CA TYR A 223 -5.10 3.24 9.27
C TYR A 223 -5.00 4.30 8.16
N LEU A 224 -5.35 3.92 6.94
CA LEU A 224 -5.38 4.83 5.78
C LEU A 224 -6.66 5.67 5.69
N ASN A 225 -7.57 5.56 6.67
CA ASN A 225 -8.90 6.18 6.66
C ASN A 225 -9.76 5.77 5.45
N ALA A 226 -9.49 4.62 4.84
CA ALA A 226 -10.21 4.15 3.65
C ALA A 226 -11.48 3.36 4.01
N VAL A 227 -11.46 2.64 5.13
CA VAL A 227 -12.62 1.90 5.66
C VAL A 227 -12.64 2.06 7.18
N SER A 228 -13.82 2.33 7.76
CA SER A 228 -13.97 2.41 9.22
C SER A 228 -13.61 1.07 9.89
N SER A 229 -12.94 1.12 11.05
CA SER A 229 -12.69 -0.05 11.89
C SER A 229 -13.99 -0.73 12.35
N GLU A 230 -15.11 0.00 12.36
CA GLU A 230 -16.42 -0.51 12.73
C GLU A 230 -17.16 -1.20 11.58
N ASN A 231 -16.65 -1.11 10.36
CA ASN A 231 -17.26 -1.72 9.19
C ASN A 231 -17.29 -3.26 9.34
N VAL A 232 -18.47 -3.86 9.17
CA VAL A 232 -18.68 -5.31 9.33
C VAL A 232 -17.87 -6.11 8.31
N LEU A 233 -17.80 -5.66 7.06
CA LEU A 233 -17.00 -6.28 6.00
C LEU A 233 -15.51 -6.28 6.37
N TYR A 234 -15.00 -5.16 6.89
CA TYR A 234 -13.62 -5.08 7.39
C TYR A 234 -13.39 -6.01 8.59
N LYS A 235 -14.30 -6.03 9.59
CA LYS A 235 -14.18 -6.93 10.75
C LYS A 235 -14.14 -8.40 10.35
N ASN A 236 -14.97 -8.82 9.39
CA ASN A 236 -14.95 -10.17 8.84
C ASN A 236 -13.64 -10.45 8.10
N THR A 237 -13.20 -9.50 7.27
CA THR A 237 -11.91 -9.57 6.57
C THR A 237 -10.78 -9.76 7.57
N ARG A 238 -10.68 -8.90 8.59
CA ARG A 238 -9.64 -8.97 9.62
C ARG A 238 -9.60 -10.33 10.33
N LYS A 239 -10.76 -10.95 10.62
CA LYS A 239 -10.81 -12.32 11.17
C LYS A 239 -10.25 -13.36 10.19
N PHE A 240 -10.58 -13.24 8.91
CA PHE A 240 -10.02 -14.07 7.84
C PHE A 240 -8.49 -13.92 7.74
N LEU A 241 -7.99 -12.68 7.80
CA LEU A 241 -6.56 -12.37 7.64
C LEU A 241 -5.66 -13.02 8.69
N PHE A 242 -6.13 -13.11 9.93
CA PHE A 242 -5.44 -13.76 11.06
C PHE A 242 -5.93 -15.20 11.26
N SER A 243 -6.07 -15.94 10.17
CA SER A 243 -6.44 -17.35 10.17
C SER A 243 -5.61 -18.14 9.17
N LYS A 244 -5.57 -19.47 9.32
CA LYS A 244 -4.89 -20.38 8.38
C LYS A 244 -5.50 -20.39 6.97
N ASN A 245 -6.62 -19.71 6.75
CA ASN A 245 -7.22 -19.54 5.43
C ASN A 245 -6.59 -18.38 4.64
N ASN A 246 -5.87 -17.47 5.30
CA ASN A 246 -4.95 -16.57 4.62
C ASN A 246 -3.64 -17.34 4.33
N PRO A 247 -3.27 -17.58 3.07
CA PRO A 247 -2.09 -18.38 2.73
C PRO A 247 -0.76 -17.77 3.21
N TYR A 248 -0.74 -16.46 3.52
CA TYR A 248 0.44 -15.75 4.02
C TYR A 248 0.33 -15.36 5.49
N TYR A 249 -0.66 -15.89 6.21
CA TYR A 249 -0.64 -15.88 7.67
C TYR A 249 0.19 -17.06 8.18
N PHE A 250 1.17 -16.77 9.03
CA PHE A 250 2.07 -17.76 9.61
C PHE A 250 2.01 -17.73 11.12
N GLU A 251 2.15 -18.92 11.72
CA GLU A 251 2.21 -19.13 13.16
C GLU A 251 3.29 -20.18 13.45
N GLY A 252 4.16 -19.88 14.40
CA GLY A 252 5.29 -20.71 14.79
C GLY A 252 5.78 -20.35 16.20
N LYS A 253 6.93 -20.90 16.59
CA LYS A 253 7.47 -20.76 17.95
C LYS A 253 7.82 -19.32 18.34
N ALA A 254 8.26 -18.51 17.38
CA ALA A 254 8.68 -17.13 17.61
C ALA A 254 7.50 -16.14 17.55
N GLY A 255 6.35 -16.53 16.97
CA GLY A 255 5.16 -15.68 16.93
C GLY A 255 4.20 -16.00 15.79
N ASN A 256 3.30 -15.05 15.55
CA ASN A 256 2.32 -15.12 14.46
C ASN A 256 2.10 -13.76 13.79
N GLY A 257 1.76 -13.78 12.51
CA GLY A 257 1.49 -12.58 11.74
C GLY A 257 1.41 -12.86 10.24
N ILE A 258 1.29 -11.79 9.46
CA ILE A 258 1.17 -11.87 8.01
C ILE A 258 2.53 -11.57 7.38
N GLY A 259 2.88 -12.32 6.34
CA GLY A 259 4.02 -12.06 5.47
C GLY A 259 3.56 -11.70 4.07
N GLY A 260 4.10 -12.41 3.10
CA GLY A 260 3.80 -12.24 1.68
C GLY A 260 4.65 -13.20 0.84
N PRO A 261 4.44 -13.25 -0.49
CA PRO A 261 5.28 -14.06 -1.36
C PRO A 261 6.73 -13.54 -1.43
N HIS A 262 6.96 -12.24 -1.23
CA HIS A 262 8.26 -11.59 -1.36
C HIS A 262 9.39 -12.26 -0.55
N ALA A 263 9.19 -12.43 0.76
CA ALA A 263 10.17 -13.06 1.65
C ALA A 263 10.03 -14.59 1.70
N GLY A 264 8.99 -15.14 1.05
CA GLY A 264 8.68 -16.57 1.04
C GLY A 264 7.89 -17.07 2.26
N LEU A 265 7.59 -18.37 2.26
CA LEU A 265 6.76 -19.01 3.26
C LEU A 265 7.41 -19.02 4.65
N GLY A 266 6.60 -18.81 5.69
CA GLY A 266 7.03 -18.84 7.08
C GLY A 266 7.75 -17.57 7.55
N LYS A 267 7.82 -16.52 6.71
CA LYS A 267 8.38 -15.22 7.06
C LYS A 267 7.28 -14.25 7.48
N ILE A 268 7.25 -13.86 8.74
CA ILE A 268 6.32 -12.87 9.30
C ILE A 268 6.98 -11.50 9.19
N TRP A 269 6.23 -10.48 8.78
CA TRP A 269 6.75 -9.12 8.66
C TRP A 269 6.40 -8.28 9.88
N HIS A 270 7.34 -7.48 10.39
CA HIS A 270 7.04 -6.57 11.50
C HIS A 270 5.96 -5.55 11.12
N LEU A 271 5.88 -5.16 9.84
CA LEU A 271 4.83 -4.27 9.34
C LEU A 271 3.41 -4.80 9.65
N SER A 272 3.17 -6.10 9.47
CA SER A 272 1.83 -6.66 9.73
C SER A 272 1.51 -6.69 11.23
N VAL A 273 2.49 -6.93 12.09
CA VAL A 273 2.33 -6.90 13.54
C VAL A 273 2.07 -5.47 14.04
N ILE A 274 2.83 -4.49 13.52
CA ILE A 274 2.62 -3.07 13.82
C ILE A 274 1.21 -2.65 13.39
N MET A 275 0.80 -3.02 12.17
CA MET A 275 -0.49 -2.63 11.63
C MET A 275 -1.65 -3.32 12.34
N ARG A 276 -1.46 -4.57 12.80
CA ARG A 276 -2.40 -5.28 13.67
C ARG A 276 -2.67 -4.48 14.94
N GLY A 277 -1.60 -4.00 15.59
CA GLY A 277 -1.67 -3.17 16.79
C GLY A 277 -2.33 -1.82 16.54
N ILE A 278 -1.90 -1.09 15.48
CA ILE A 278 -2.44 0.23 15.12
C ILE A 278 -3.96 0.18 14.84
N THR A 279 -4.44 -0.90 14.23
CA THR A 279 -5.85 -1.06 13.83
C THR A 279 -6.69 -1.82 14.86
N SER A 280 -6.12 -2.17 16.01
CA SER A 280 -6.85 -2.87 17.07
C SER A 280 -7.65 -1.91 17.94
N THR A 281 -8.81 -2.36 18.40
CA THR A 281 -9.61 -1.73 19.46
C THR A 281 -9.61 -2.55 20.76
N VAL A 282 -8.79 -3.61 20.83
CA VAL A 282 -8.71 -4.53 21.97
C VAL A 282 -7.34 -4.39 22.63
N GLU A 283 -7.31 -3.84 23.86
CA GLU A 283 -6.04 -3.56 24.57
C GLU A 283 -5.12 -4.78 24.71
N ASN A 284 -5.68 -5.98 24.92
CA ASN A 284 -4.88 -7.20 25.01
C ASN A 284 -4.19 -7.52 23.67
N GLU A 285 -4.84 -7.29 22.54
CA GLU A 285 -4.21 -7.52 21.23
C GLU A 285 -3.10 -6.47 20.97
N ILE A 286 -3.28 -5.23 21.42
CA ILE A 286 -2.25 -4.19 21.36
C ILE A 286 -1.02 -4.64 22.17
N VAL A 287 -1.21 -5.16 23.38
CA VAL A 287 -0.14 -5.70 24.22
C VAL A 287 0.57 -6.88 23.54
N ASP A 288 -0.18 -7.84 23.01
CA ASP A 288 0.40 -9.00 22.31
C ASP A 288 1.27 -8.56 21.13
N CYS A 289 0.87 -7.50 20.40
CA CYS A 289 1.67 -6.94 19.31
C CYS A 289 2.96 -6.29 19.82
N LEU A 290 2.90 -5.53 20.91
CA LEU A 290 4.07 -4.90 21.53
C LEU A 290 5.08 -5.95 22.03
N ASP A 291 4.59 -6.99 22.70
CA ASP A 291 5.41 -8.09 23.22
C ASP A 291 6.05 -8.90 22.08
N LEU A 292 5.30 -9.12 21.00
CA LEU A 292 5.85 -9.77 19.81
C LEU A 292 6.97 -8.94 19.19
N LEU A 293 6.76 -7.65 18.94
CA LEU A 293 7.78 -6.75 18.38
C LEU A 293 9.04 -6.67 19.27
N LYS A 294 8.86 -6.66 20.60
CA LYS A 294 9.95 -6.66 21.58
C LYS A 294 10.72 -8.00 21.61
N SER A 295 10.07 -9.13 21.32
CA SER A 295 10.72 -10.44 21.35
C SER A 295 11.30 -10.89 20.00
N THR A 296 10.93 -10.24 18.88
CA THR A 296 11.34 -10.67 17.53
C THR A 296 12.36 -9.75 16.85
N HIS A 297 12.89 -8.75 17.53
CA HIS A 297 13.91 -7.85 16.97
C HIS A 297 15.34 -8.42 16.99
N ALA A 298 15.54 -9.70 17.30
CA ALA A 298 16.85 -10.38 17.29
C ALA A 298 17.99 -9.63 18.01
N ASN A 299 17.69 -8.95 19.13
CA ASN A 299 18.64 -8.11 19.89
C ASN A 299 19.25 -6.92 19.11
N THR A 300 18.70 -6.53 17.95
CA THR A 300 19.22 -5.41 17.16
C THR A 300 18.71 -4.04 17.62
N GLY A 301 17.56 -4.01 18.31
CA GLY A 301 16.85 -2.78 18.67
C GLY A 301 16.10 -2.13 17.50
N PHE A 302 16.00 -2.80 16.35
CA PHE A 302 15.35 -2.30 15.14
C PHE A 302 14.27 -3.26 14.63
N MET A 303 13.32 -2.71 13.88
CA MET A 303 12.36 -3.49 13.11
C MET A 303 12.99 -3.92 11.78
N HIS A 304 12.87 -5.20 11.51
CA HIS A 304 13.27 -5.86 10.27
C HIS A 304 12.11 -5.93 9.27
N GLU A 305 12.41 -6.25 8.01
CA GLU A 305 11.38 -6.54 7.00
C GLU A 305 10.57 -7.76 7.39
N SER A 306 11.25 -8.89 7.57
CA SER A 306 10.64 -10.14 8.00
C SER A 306 11.51 -10.91 9.00
N PHE A 307 10.89 -11.82 9.75
CA PHE A 307 11.55 -12.79 10.62
C PHE A 307 10.92 -14.17 10.45
N ASP A 308 11.69 -15.23 10.66
CA ASP A 308 11.20 -16.60 10.59
C ASP A 308 10.23 -16.92 11.75
N LYS A 309 9.07 -17.50 11.43
CA LYS A 309 8.03 -17.82 12.41
C LYS A 309 8.49 -18.71 13.55
N ASP A 310 9.55 -19.51 13.37
CA ASP A 310 10.07 -20.42 14.38
C ASP A 310 11.38 -19.94 15.03
N ASP A 311 12.05 -18.94 14.45
CA ASP A 311 13.34 -18.43 14.89
C ASP A 311 13.57 -16.97 14.45
N ALA A 312 13.21 -16.01 15.32
CA ALA A 312 13.29 -14.59 14.99
C ALA A 312 14.72 -14.07 14.71
N SER A 313 15.76 -14.82 15.06
CA SER A 313 17.15 -14.47 14.69
C SER A 313 17.40 -14.57 13.19
N LYS A 314 16.55 -15.29 12.45
CA LYS A 314 16.57 -15.39 10.99
C LYS A 314 15.65 -14.36 10.36
N PHE A 315 16.17 -13.16 10.15
CA PHE A 315 15.42 -12.02 9.61
C PHE A 315 16.02 -11.47 8.31
N THR A 316 15.24 -10.65 7.60
CA THR A 316 15.66 -9.91 6.40
C THR A 316 15.67 -8.40 6.65
N ARG A 317 16.59 -7.69 5.99
CA ARG A 317 16.83 -6.23 6.11
C ARG A 317 17.01 -5.76 7.57
N SER A 318 18.25 -5.76 8.03
CA SER A 318 18.64 -5.20 9.34
C SER A 318 18.37 -3.69 9.46
N TRP A 319 18.30 -2.98 8.32
CA TRP A 319 18.03 -1.56 8.28
C TRP A 319 16.83 -1.28 7.37
N PHE A 320 15.67 -1.08 7.99
CA PHE A 320 14.43 -0.74 7.29
C PHE A 320 13.75 0.46 7.95
N ALA A 321 14.07 1.67 7.47
CA ALA A 321 13.61 2.92 8.08
C ALA A 321 12.08 3.08 8.13
N TRP A 322 11.37 2.53 7.15
CA TRP A 322 9.90 2.56 7.15
C TRP A 322 9.30 1.74 8.31
N ALA A 323 9.73 0.49 8.51
CA ALA A 323 9.29 -0.33 9.63
C ALA A 323 9.63 0.31 10.98
N ASN A 324 10.83 0.89 11.11
CA ASN A 324 11.24 1.64 12.30
C ASN A 324 10.34 2.86 12.56
N THR A 325 9.97 3.59 11.51
CA THR A 325 9.10 4.77 11.60
C THR A 325 7.69 4.39 12.03
N LEU A 326 7.11 3.33 11.44
CA LEU A 326 5.79 2.84 11.82
C LEU A 326 5.75 2.26 13.23
N PHE A 327 6.84 1.63 13.70
CA PHE A 327 6.94 1.23 15.10
C PHE A 327 6.93 2.44 16.04
N GLY A 328 7.71 3.48 15.74
CA GLY A 328 7.67 4.72 16.50
C GLY A 328 6.27 5.36 16.52
N GLU A 329 5.59 5.41 15.37
CA GLU A 329 4.20 5.87 15.26
C GLU A 329 3.25 5.04 16.13
N PHE A 330 3.39 3.71 16.13
CA PHE A 330 2.60 2.83 16.98
C PHE A 330 2.81 3.11 18.47
N ILE A 331 4.06 3.28 18.91
CA ILE A 331 4.36 3.65 20.30
C ILE A 331 3.74 4.99 20.67
N LEU A 332 3.85 6.01 19.81
CA LEU A 332 3.24 7.33 20.06
C LEU A 332 1.72 7.26 20.13
N LYS A 333 1.09 6.43 19.30
CA LYS A 333 -0.35 6.16 19.35
C LYS A 333 -0.74 5.52 20.68
N VAL A 334 -0.04 4.46 21.10
CA VAL A 334 -0.30 3.79 22.40
C VAL A 334 -0.08 4.76 23.56
N GLN A 335 0.98 5.56 23.53
CA GLN A 335 1.23 6.58 24.56
C GLN A 335 0.08 7.59 24.65
N LYS A 336 -0.50 7.99 23.52
CA LYS A 336 -1.59 8.97 23.46
C LYS A 336 -2.93 8.37 23.91
N GLU A 337 -3.24 7.15 23.51
CA GLU A 337 -4.58 6.55 23.66
C GLU A 337 -4.67 5.55 24.82
N HIS A 338 -3.58 4.85 25.13
CA HIS A 338 -3.51 3.80 26.16
C HIS A 338 -2.18 3.85 26.96
N PRO A 339 -1.82 4.98 27.59
CA PRO A 339 -0.52 5.16 28.24
C PRO A 339 -0.22 4.13 29.34
N HIS A 340 -1.25 3.58 29.99
CA HIS A 340 -1.10 2.53 31.01
C HIS A 340 -0.53 1.23 30.46
N LEU A 341 -0.68 0.95 29.16
CA LEU A 341 -0.12 -0.26 28.54
C LEU A 341 1.41 -0.22 28.46
N LEU A 342 2.01 0.96 28.34
CA LEU A 342 3.47 1.12 28.30
C LEU A 342 4.14 1.08 29.69
N GLN A 343 3.34 1.16 30.76
CA GLN A 343 3.83 1.09 32.15
C GLN A 343 3.92 -0.35 32.66
N LYS A 344 3.30 -1.30 31.95
CA LYS A 344 3.43 -2.72 32.27
C LYS A 344 4.89 -3.12 32.10
N GLN A 345 5.48 -3.65 33.16
CA GLN A 345 6.78 -4.32 33.06
C GLN A 345 6.53 -5.67 32.39
N PHE A 346 7.13 -5.85 31.22
CA PHE A 346 7.12 -7.08 30.43
C PHE A 346 8.47 -7.76 30.53
#